data_AF-A0ABD2MLT9-F1
#
_entry.id   AF-A0ABD2MLT9-F1
#
_cell.length_a   1.000
_cell.length_b   1.000
_cell.length_c   1.000
_cell.angle_alpha   90.00
_cell.angle_beta   90.00
_cell.angle_gamma   90.00
#
_symmetry.space_group_name_H-M   'P 1'
#
loop_
_entity.id
_entity.type
_entity.pdbx_description
1 polymer ?
#
loop_
_entity_poly.entity_id
_entity_poly.type
_entity_poly.pdbx_seq_one_letter_code
_entity_poly.pdbx_strand_id
1 'polypeptide(L)'
;MISKYKEFDYSQQKRGKVTFREFISGLATSTFSLEKMTPNYGALALPTTKAYPPGKVLINDKKIEDVKKLMSYTVGYESFHNKILYWPTDRSAAAVALVDSVERLNNLT
;
A
#
# COMPACT_ATOMS: atom_id res chain seq x y z
N MET A 1 -30.19 -14.17 -22.77
CA MET A 1 -30.11 -13.85 -21.33
C MET A 1 -29.22 -14.92 -20.70
N ILE A 2 -27.99 -14.60 -20.32
CA ILE A 2 -27.06 -15.55 -19.69
C ILE A 2 -27.17 -15.35 -18.18
N SER A 3 -27.68 -16.34 -17.46
CA SER A 3 -27.67 -16.37 -16.01
C SER A 3 -26.21 -16.49 -15.54
N LYS A 4 -25.72 -15.49 -14.80
CA LYS A 4 -24.40 -15.55 -14.16
C LYS A 4 -24.54 -16.38 -12.88
N TYR A 5 -24.32 -17.69 -12.99
CA TYR A 5 -24.28 -18.58 -11.84
C TYR A 5 -23.03 -18.32 -11.00
N LYS A 6 -23.12 -18.48 -9.68
CA LYS A 6 -21.98 -18.34 -8.76
C LYS A 6 -21.99 -19.54 -7.82
N GLU A 7 -20.87 -20.25 -7.75
CA GLU A 7 -20.71 -21.41 -6.87
C GLU A 7 -19.82 -21.08 -5.69
N PHE A 8 -20.24 -21.49 -4.49
CA PHE A 8 -19.42 -21.45 -3.28
C PHE A 8 -19.26 -22.86 -2.75
N ASP A 9 -18.03 -23.39 -2.83
CA ASP A 9 -17.71 -24.71 -2.29
C ASP A 9 -17.17 -24.55 -0.86
N TYR A 10 -17.88 -25.15 0.10
CA TYR A 10 -17.42 -25.34 1.48
C TYR A 10 -17.36 -26.83 1.80
N SER A 11 -16.21 -27.30 2.29
CA SER A 11 -16.01 -28.70 2.67
C SER A 11 -15.50 -28.80 4.11
N GLN A 12 -16.03 -29.78 4.85
CA GLN A 12 -15.53 -30.08 6.20
C GLN A 12 -14.07 -30.56 6.21
N GLN A 13 -13.56 -31.05 5.08
CA GLN A 13 -12.15 -31.44 4.93
C GLN A 13 -11.22 -30.23 4.79
N LYS A 14 -11.74 -29.08 4.35
CA LYS A 14 -11.02 -27.82 4.14
C LYS A 14 -11.69 -26.70 4.94
N ARG A 15 -11.71 -26.85 6.26
CA ARG A 15 -12.34 -25.87 7.17
C ARG A 15 -11.77 -24.47 6.91
N GLY A 16 -12.68 -23.49 6.87
CA GLY A 16 -12.35 -22.08 6.68
C GLY A 16 -11.71 -21.71 5.34
N LYS A 17 -11.78 -22.56 4.31
CA LYS A 17 -11.42 -22.20 2.93
C LYS A 17 -12.69 -22.22 2.08
N VAL A 18 -13.01 -21.09 1.45
CA VAL A 18 -14.16 -20.96 0.54
C VAL A 18 -13.64 -20.79 -0.88
N THR A 19 -14.00 -21.75 -1.73
CA THR A 19 -13.65 -21.68 -3.16
C THR A 19 -14.82 -21.08 -3.92
N PHE A 20 -14.57 -20.01 -4.66
CA PHE A 20 -15.51 -19.33 -5.52
C PHE A 20 -15.30 -19.76 -6.97
N ARG A 21 -16.39 -20.10 -7.67
CA ARG A 21 -16.39 -20.36 -9.11
C ARG A 21 -17.41 -19.48 -9.82
N GLU A 22 -16.99 -18.95 -10.97
CA GLU A 22 -17.85 -18.12 -11.82
C GLU A 22 -18.82 -18.95 -12.68
N PHE A 23 -18.59 -20.26 -12.82
CA PHE A 23 -19.45 -21.18 -13.58
C PHE A 23 -19.48 -22.57 -12.93
N ILE A 24 -20.59 -23.31 -13.08
CA ILE A 24 -20.69 -24.74 -12.69
C ILE A 24 -19.60 -25.50 -13.42
N SER A 25 -18.75 -26.23 -12.68
CA SER A 25 -17.60 -26.97 -13.25
C SER A 25 -16.54 -26.10 -13.95
N GLY A 26 -16.51 -24.78 -13.68
CA GLY A 26 -15.50 -23.89 -14.24
C GLY A 26 -14.07 -24.24 -13.78
N LEU A 27 -13.10 -24.10 -14.70
CA LEU A 27 -11.67 -24.31 -14.42
C LEU A 27 -11.04 -23.13 -13.66
N ALA A 28 -11.57 -21.92 -13.85
CA ALA A 28 -11.14 -20.73 -13.13
C ALA A 28 -11.76 -20.72 -11.72
N THR A 29 -10.90 -20.71 -10.70
CA THR A 29 -11.30 -20.65 -9.30
C THR A 29 -10.60 -19.49 -8.62
N SER A 30 -11.34 -18.73 -7.82
CA SER A 30 -10.77 -17.79 -6.85
C SER A 30 -11.05 -18.33 -5.47
N THR A 31 -10.09 -18.29 -4.56
CA THR A 31 -10.26 -18.86 -3.23
C THR A 31 -9.89 -17.84 -2.18
N PHE A 32 -10.71 -17.71 -1.13
CA PHE A 32 -10.35 -16.96 0.06
C PHE A 32 -10.52 -17.82 1.30
N SER A 33 -9.71 -17.54 2.31
CA SER A 33 -9.75 -18.24 3.60
C SER A 33 -10.47 -17.38 4.62
N LEU A 34 -11.51 -17.94 5.24
CA LEU A 34 -12.24 -17.38 6.36
C LEU A 34 -11.63 -17.79 7.72
N GLU A 35 -10.78 -18.82 7.76
CA GLU A 35 -10.08 -19.15 8.99
C GLU A 35 -9.07 -18.05 9.30
N LYS A 36 -9.28 -17.38 10.44
CA LYS A 36 -8.23 -16.61 11.11
C LYS A 36 -7.13 -17.61 11.42
N MET A 37 -6.01 -17.55 10.69
CA MET A 37 -4.81 -18.34 11.01
C MET A 37 -4.55 -18.16 12.52
N THR A 38 -4.78 -19.24 13.27
CA THR A 38 -4.55 -19.31 14.72
C THR A 38 -3.03 -19.24 14.98
N PRO A 39 -2.60 -18.94 16.22
CA PRO A 39 -1.46 -18.05 16.53
C PRO A 39 -0.06 -18.62 16.28
N ASN A 40 0.05 -19.73 15.55
CA ASN A 40 1.32 -20.37 15.18
C ASN A 40 1.97 -19.74 13.94
N TYR A 41 1.29 -18.83 13.24
CA TYR A 41 2.01 -17.75 12.57
C TYR A 41 2.43 -16.80 13.67
N GLY A 42 3.64 -17.02 14.21
CA GLY A 42 4.25 -16.17 15.24
C GLY A 42 3.95 -14.73 14.88
N ALA A 43 3.37 -13.99 15.85
CA ALA A 43 2.85 -12.65 15.66
C ALA A 43 3.70 -11.90 14.63
N LEU A 44 3.10 -11.55 13.48
CA LEU A 44 3.82 -10.88 12.40
C LEU A 44 4.64 -9.77 13.03
N ALA A 45 5.98 -9.93 13.00
CA ALA A 45 6.86 -9.03 13.69
C ALA A 45 6.68 -7.66 13.05
N LEU A 46 6.02 -6.75 13.76
CA LEU A 46 5.88 -5.38 13.30
C LEU A 46 7.30 -4.80 13.23
N PRO A 47 7.66 -4.12 12.14
CA PRO A 47 8.96 -3.47 12.05
C PRO A 47 9.10 -2.48 13.22
N THR A 48 10.05 -2.75 14.11
CA THR A 48 10.39 -1.89 15.25
C THR A 48 11.42 -0.83 14.85
N THR A 49 12.03 -0.99 13.67
CA THR A 49 12.93 -0.02 13.07
C THR A 49 12.14 1.19 12.58
N LYS A 50 12.64 2.38 12.92
CA LYS A 50 12.07 3.62 12.40
C LYS A 50 12.35 3.69 10.90
N ALA A 51 11.32 3.96 10.11
CA ALA A 51 11.44 4.09 8.65
C ALA A 51 12.37 5.23 8.23
N TYR A 52 12.55 6.25 9.08
CA TYR A 52 13.33 7.45 8.78
C TYR A 52 14.30 7.78 9.92
N PRO A 53 15.49 8.34 9.58
CA PRO A 53 16.44 8.81 10.58
C PRO A 53 15.85 9.96 11.42
N PRO A 54 16.39 10.20 12.63
CA PRO A 54 15.95 11.31 13.46
C PRO A 54 16.16 12.65 12.73
N GLY A 55 15.06 13.38 12.51
CA GLY A 55 15.06 14.67 11.81
C GLY A 55 13.93 14.76 10.78
N LYS A 56 13.90 15.86 10.02
CA LYS A 56 13.01 16.01 8.87
C LYS A 56 13.76 15.56 7.62
N VAL A 57 13.22 14.58 6.90
CA VAL A 57 13.74 14.17 5.58
C VAL A 57 13.46 15.30 4.59
N LEU A 58 14.47 15.77 3.88
CA LEU A 58 14.32 16.89 2.93
C LEU A 58 13.39 16.49 1.77
N ILE A 59 12.48 17.39 1.38
CA ILE A 59 11.63 17.19 0.20
C ILE A 59 12.30 17.81 -1.02
N ASN A 60 12.16 17.16 -2.18
CA ASN A 60 12.66 17.69 -3.45
C ASN A 60 11.88 18.94 -3.86
N ASP A 61 12.59 20.00 -4.26
CA ASP A 61 11.99 21.27 -4.71
C ASP A 61 10.94 21.10 -5.81
N LYS A 62 11.15 20.18 -6.77
CA LYS A 62 10.18 19.91 -7.85
C LYS A 62 8.85 19.43 -7.29
N LYS A 63 8.87 18.63 -6.22
CA LYS A 63 7.66 18.14 -5.55
C LYS A 63 6.96 19.27 -4.81
N ILE A 64 7.69 20.21 -4.20
CA ILE A 64 7.09 21.40 -3.60
C ILE A 64 6.43 22.29 -4.65
N GLU A 65 7.05 22.48 -5.83
CA GLU A 65 6.43 23.21 -6.93
C GLU A 65 5.15 22.54 -7.44
N ASP A 66 5.13 21.22 -7.55
CA ASP A 66 3.93 20.50 -7.94
C ASP A 66 2.82 20.62 -6.90
N VAL A 67 3.15 20.59 -5.61
CA VAL A 67 2.18 20.87 -4.52
C VAL A 67 1.60 22.27 -4.66
N LYS A 68 2.41 23.29 -4.97
CA LYS A 68 1.92 24.66 -5.21
C LYS A 68 0.92 24.73 -6.36
N LYS A 69 1.16 24.00 -7.45
CA LYS A 69 0.22 23.94 -8.59
C LYS A 69 -1.11 23.30 -8.20
N LEU A 70 -1.08 22.29 -7.33
CA LEU A 70 -2.26 21.58 -6.87
C LEU A 70 -3.08 22.36 -5.85
N MET A 71 -2.54 23.42 -5.23
CA MET A 71 -3.25 24.19 -4.21
C MET A 71 -4.54 24.86 -4.70
N SER A 72 -4.63 25.18 -5.99
CA SER A 72 -5.87 25.72 -6.58
C SER A 72 -7.03 24.73 -6.52
N TYR A 73 -6.75 23.43 -6.37
CA TYR A 73 -7.74 22.36 -6.33
C TYR A 73 -8.03 21.86 -4.90
N THR A 74 -7.36 22.38 -3.88
CA THR A 74 -7.43 21.86 -2.50
C THR A 74 -8.10 22.83 -1.53
N VAL A 75 -9.10 23.58 -2.01
CA VAL A 75 -9.89 24.52 -1.21
C VAL A 75 -10.47 23.82 0.02
N GLY A 76 -10.26 24.40 1.20
CA GLY A 76 -10.66 23.86 2.50
C GLY A 76 -9.62 22.98 3.20
N TYR A 77 -8.50 22.65 2.53
CA TYR A 77 -7.40 21.85 3.09
C TYR A 77 -6.07 22.60 3.08
N GLU A 78 -6.09 23.92 3.00
CA GLU A 78 -4.91 24.77 2.89
C GLU A 78 -3.99 24.59 4.10
N SER A 79 -4.59 24.43 5.30
CA SER A 79 -3.84 24.22 6.54
C SER A 79 -2.96 22.97 6.53
N PHE A 80 -3.37 21.92 5.82
CA PHE A 80 -2.58 20.70 5.64
C PHE A 80 -1.47 20.93 4.60
N HIS A 81 -1.82 21.46 3.43
CA HIS A 81 -0.87 21.66 2.34
C HIS A 81 0.21 22.69 2.67
N ASN A 82 -0.13 23.72 3.44
CA ASN A 82 0.83 24.71 3.94
C ASN A 82 1.92 24.05 4.79
N LYS A 83 1.62 23.01 5.57
CA LYS A 83 2.65 22.29 6.34
C LYS A 83 3.68 21.61 5.45
N ILE A 84 3.27 21.16 4.25
CA ILE A 84 4.14 20.56 3.25
C ILE A 84 5.01 21.63 2.59
N LEU A 85 4.44 22.81 2.29
CA LEU A 85 5.19 23.93 1.70
C LEU A 85 6.33 24.46 2.59
N TYR A 86 6.14 24.45 3.90
CA TYR A 86 7.17 24.87 4.87
C TYR A 86 8.10 23.74 5.30
N TRP A 87 7.99 22.57 4.69
CA TRP A 87 8.89 21.47 4.98
C TRP A 87 10.29 21.78 4.42
N PRO A 88 11.39 21.42 5.13
CA PRO A 88 12.74 21.67 4.64
C PRO A 88 12.97 21.00 3.27
N THR A 89 13.53 21.75 2.32
CA THR A 89 13.84 21.23 0.98
C THR A 89 15.33 21.20 0.70
N ASP A 90 15.74 20.29 -0.18
CA ASP A 90 17.10 20.23 -0.71
C ASP A 90 17.12 20.71 -2.16
N ARG A 91 17.95 21.71 -2.45
CA ARG A 91 18.26 22.18 -3.81
C ARG A 91 19.27 21.29 -4.53
N SER A 92 19.92 20.39 -3.80
CA SER A 92 20.97 19.52 -4.32
C SER A 92 20.41 18.25 -4.95
N ALA A 93 20.99 17.84 -6.09
CA ALA A 93 20.70 16.58 -6.78
C ALA A 93 20.96 15.31 -5.92
N ALA A 94 21.54 15.46 -4.73
CA ALA A 94 21.83 14.36 -3.80
C ALA A 94 20.58 13.71 -3.19
N ALA A 95 19.48 14.45 -3.00
CA ALA A 95 18.25 13.90 -2.42
C ALA A 95 17.56 12.86 -3.32
N VAL A 96 17.73 12.97 -4.65
CA VAL A 96 17.19 11.99 -5.63
C VAL A 96 17.92 10.66 -5.50
N ALA A 97 19.24 10.68 -5.28
CA ALA A 97 20.04 9.46 -5.12
C ALA A 97 19.68 8.67 -3.85
N LEU A 98 19.25 9.34 -2.77
CA LEU A 98 18.80 8.69 -1.54
C LEU A 98 17.45 7.98 -1.74
N VAL A 99 16.50 8.60 -2.44
CA VAL A 99 15.20 7.99 -2.75
C VAL A 99 15.38 6.78 -3.67
N ASP A 100 16.18 6.90 -4.73
CA ASP A 100 16.48 5.79 -5.65
C ASP A 100 17.17 4.63 -4.92
N SER A 101 18.05 4.93 -3.95
CA SER A 101 18.73 3.90 -3.16
C SER A 101 17.78 3.18 -2.20
N VAL A 102 16.81 3.88 -1.61
CA VAL A 102 15.78 3.30 -0.72
C VAL A 102 14.79 2.45 -1.50
N GLU A 103 14.33 2.90 -2.68
CA GLU A 103 13.46 2.11 -3.55
C GLU A 103 14.14 0.84 -4.07
N ARG A 104 15.43 0.91 -4.40
CA ARG A 104 16.21 -0.28 -4.79
C ARG A 104 16.36 -1.28 -3.65
N LEU A 105 16.54 -0.82 -2.41
CA LEU A 105 16.62 -1.69 -1.24
C LEU A 105 15.30 -2.39 -0.92
N ASN A 106 14.17 -1.69 -1.05
CA ASN A 106 12.84 -2.27 -0.77
C ASN A 106 12.35 -3.26 -1.83
N ASN A 107 12.91 -3.22 -3.05
CA ASN A 107 12.58 -4.15 -4.14
C ASN A 107 13.48 -5.40 -4.16
N LEU A 108 14.37 -5.58 -3.18
CA LEU A 108 15.29 -6.72 -3.05
C LEU A 108 14.98 -7.64 -1.85
N THR A 109 13.93 -7.34 -1.08
CA THR A 109 13.39 -8.15 0.04
C THR A 109 11.96 -8.56 -0.25
#